data_AF-R0GPZ8-F1
#
_entry.id   AF-R0GPZ8-F1
#
_cell.length_a   1.000
_cell.length_b   1.000
_cell.length_c   1.000
_cell.angle_alpha   90.00
_cell.angle_beta   90.00
_cell.angle_gamma   90.00
#
_symmetry.space_group_name_H-M   'P 1'
#
loop_
_entity.id
_entity.type
_entity.pdbx_description
1 polymer ?
#
loop_
_entity_poly.entity_id
_entity_poly.type
_entity_poly.pdbx_seq_one_letter_code
_entity_poly.pdbx_strand_id
1 'polypeptide(L)'
;FWSFPANLAEVTKFRRQRFELCQMMQAAAAASNVPVIWNLSLRGSSSKVHILNPKNQKCHALHCLRSEGHEDLENSQENIGLPSVTKEAKQKDIWNLFREAQQNILFLNKQRVAAVEELEKLKKEKYELLERINQLEEESQIVIKKDKSSLLWELLLHIDAMVINGLMNIEEASSMRKLIKEHEVNISEFPLDVLQQGDAKILAELRRFPHKIKRNGLHVIHICTEMAPLVSVGPLASYITGLASALQGKGYLVEVILPKYSTLDLDEIEGLREIEADAYSYFNGQLHANRIWNGVVSGIGVTLIQPLYYSSMFSRDKVYGYTDDFDRFAYFSRASLDYIAKSGKQPDVLHIHNWQTAIVGPLFWDVFVNQGLEGTRILLTCQDFDKGLAPPEKLELCGLDPAELHRLDRLQDNKNPHFVNILKGGVVYSNKVVIMSSSRSSIPGLEPTLAIHKDKLVLSPFGLENPMEKDLCCDLHVSAYTSIKNL
;
A
#
# COMPACT_ATOMS: atom_id res chain seq x y z
N PHE A 1 -12.40 46.71 32.71
CA PHE A 1 -11.26 47.00 33.60
C PHE A 1 -10.66 45.66 34.00
N TRP A 2 -9.52 45.13 33.55
CA TRP A 2 -8.32 45.55 32.80
C TRP A 2 -8.00 44.37 31.83
N SER A 3 -7.81 44.51 30.50
CA SER A 3 -6.57 44.86 29.78
C SER A 3 -5.27 44.25 30.30
N PHE A 4 -4.74 43.26 29.57
CA PHE A 4 -3.30 43.06 29.36
C PHE A 4 -3.02 42.78 27.87
N PRO A 5 -1.92 43.32 27.29
CA PRO A 5 -1.73 43.42 25.85
C PRO A 5 -0.74 42.40 25.29
N ALA A 6 -0.75 42.35 23.96
CA ALA A 6 0.09 41.57 23.08
C ALA A 6 1.60 41.75 23.30
N ASN A 7 2.34 40.67 23.04
CA ASN A 7 3.71 40.76 22.53
C ASN A 7 3.94 39.69 21.45
N LEU A 8 3.22 39.83 20.32
CA LEU A 8 3.37 38.97 19.13
C LEU A 8 4.51 39.45 18.20
N ALA A 9 5.10 40.62 18.49
CA ALA A 9 6.12 41.25 17.66
C ALA A 9 7.54 40.68 17.86
N GLU A 10 7.85 40.08 19.01
CA GLU A 10 9.15 39.43 19.23
C GLU A 10 9.22 38.01 18.65
N VAL A 11 8.10 37.28 18.60
CA VAL A 11 8.03 35.94 18.00
C VAL A 11 8.16 35.99 16.47
N THR A 12 7.71 37.06 15.84
CA THR A 12 7.83 37.27 14.39
C THR A 12 9.26 37.65 13.96
N LYS A 13 10.04 38.32 14.83
CA LYS A 13 11.45 38.66 14.55
C LYS A 13 12.37 37.42 14.59
N PHE A 14 12.12 36.48 15.51
CA PHE A 14 12.83 35.20 15.57
C PHE A 14 12.48 34.25 14.42
N ARG A 15 11.23 34.30 13.92
CA ARG A 15 10.80 33.49 12.75
C ARG A 15 11.41 33.98 11.43
N ARG A 16 11.66 35.29 11.28
CA ARG A 16 12.27 35.85 10.06
C ARG A 16 13.77 35.54 9.95
N GLN A 17 14.52 35.61 11.06
CA GLN A 17 15.94 35.22 11.09
C GLN A 17 16.17 33.73 10.81
N ARG A 18 15.23 32.85 11.21
CA ARG A 18 15.31 31.41 10.93
C ARG A 18 14.97 31.07 9.46
N PHE A 19 14.13 31.88 8.82
CA PHE A 19 13.80 31.74 7.40
C PHE A 19 14.94 32.23 6.50
N GLU A 20 15.62 33.33 6.88
CA GLU A 20 16.80 33.83 6.17
C GLU A 20 18.01 32.90 6.31
N LEU A 21 18.22 32.26 7.46
CA LEU A 21 19.28 31.24 7.61
C LEU A 21 19.01 30.00 6.74
N CYS A 22 17.76 29.55 6.63
CA CYS A 22 17.38 28.43 5.75
C CYS A 22 17.54 28.78 4.26
N GLN A 23 17.20 30.01 3.85
CA GLN A 23 17.39 30.45 2.46
C GLN A 23 18.88 30.65 2.11
N MET A 24 19.71 31.12 3.05
CA MET A 24 21.16 31.18 2.84
C MET A 24 21.81 29.79 2.76
N MET A 25 21.32 28.81 3.54
CA MET A 25 21.79 27.41 3.45
C MET A 25 21.34 26.71 2.17
N GLN A 26 20.15 27.03 1.65
CA GLN A 26 19.66 26.52 0.36
C GLN A 26 20.37 27.16 -0.84
N ALA A 27 20.73 28.44 -0.76
CA ALA A 27 21.52 29.11 -1.80
C ALA A 27 22.98 28.61 -1.85
N ALA A 28 23.58 28.26 -0.71
CA ALA A 28 24.92 27.68 -0.66
C ALA A 28 24.98 26.24 -1.23
N ALA A 29 23.89 25.47 -1.14
CA ALA A 29 23.81 24.11 -1.69
C ALA A 29 23.60 24.07 -3.22
N ALA A 30 23.11 25.15 -3.83
CA ALA A 30 22.90 25.24 -5.28
C ALA A 30 24.16 25.67 -6.07
N ALA A 31 25.21 26.14 -5.38
CA ALA A 31 26.41 26.72 -6.02
C ALA A 31 27.59 25.74 -6.18
N SER A 32 27.54 24.53 -5.62
CA SER A 32 28.62 23.54 -5.72
C SER A 32 28.12 22.23 -6.31
N ASN A 33 28.28 22.08 -7.63
CA ASN A 33 27.86 20.93 -8.42
C ASN A 33 28.75 19.69 -8.12
N VAL A 34 28.64 19.12 -6.91
CA VAL A 34 29.33 17.88 -6.48
C VAL A 34 28.40 17.06 -5.57
N PRO A 35 28.20 15.75 -5.80
CA PRO A 35 27.34 14.94 -4.95
C PRO A 35 28.07 14.61 -3.63
N VAL A 36 27.51 15.05 -2.49
CA VAL A 36 28.00 14.67 -1.15
C VAL A 36 26.98 13.75 -0.48
N ILE A 37 27.40 12.51 -0.25
CA ILE A 37 26.73 11.52 0.60
C ILE A 37 27.10 11.84 2.05
N TRP A 38 26.11 12.07 2.92
CA TRP A 38 26.33 12.05 4.37
C TRP A 38 26.16 10.62 4.88
N ASN A 39 27.24 10.02 5.36
CA ASN A 39 27.20 8.74 6.06
C ASN A 39 27.81 8.95 7.45
N LEU A 40 26.97 8.88 8.49
CA LEU A 40 27.41 8.82 9.89
C LEU A 40 27.45 7.34 10.28
N SER A 41 28.66 6.77 10.29
CA SER A 41 28.95 5.49 10.94
C SER A 41 30.11 5.68 11.92
N LEU A 42 29.88 5.27 13.17
CA LEU A 42 30.89 5.20 14.22
C LEU A 42 31.27 3.72 14.45
N ARG A 43 32.51 3.38 14.06
CA ARG A 43 33.37 2.24 14.48
C ARG A 43 32.80 0.82 14.23
N GLY A 44 33.52 -0.14 13.66
CA GLY A 44 34.90 -0.28 13.21
C GLY A 44 35.24 -1.77 13.24
N SER A 45 35.61 -2.37 12.10
CA SER A 45 36.49 -3.54 12.03
C SER A 45 36.92 -3.78 10.58
N SER A 46 38.20 -4.03 10.42
CA SER A 46 38.95 -4.05 9.16
C SER A 46 38.95 -5.44 8.53
N SER A 47 38.61 -5.53 7.25
CA SER A 47 39.11 -6.59 6.36
C SER A 47 39.35 -6.01 4.96
N LYS A 48 40.64 -5.85 4.61
CA LYS A 48 41.12 -5.46 3.28
C LYS A 48 40.76 -6.52 2.24
N VAL A 49 40.24 -6.09 1.08
CA VAL A 49 40.22 -6.91 -0.14
C VAL A 49 40.93 -6.13 -1.24
N HIS A 50 42.02 -6.72 -1.76
CA HIS A 50 42.79 -6.22 -2.89
C HIS A 50 42.02 -6.45 -4.20
N ILE A 51 41.76 -5.40 -4.97
CA ILE A 51 41.27 -5.51 -6.35
C ILE A 51 42.48 -5.58 -7.28
N LEU A 52 42.75 -6.78 -7.81
CA LEU A 52 43.69 -7.00 -8.91
C LEU A 52 42.97 -6.80 -10.24
N ASN A 53 43.56 -5.94 -11.08
CA ASN A 53 43.12 -5.57 -12.41
C ASN A 53 43.75 -6.51 -13.46
N PRO A 54 42.99 -7.12 -14.38
CA PRO A 54 43.55 -7.64 -15.62
C PRO A 54 42.99 -6.87 -16.83
N LYS A 55 43.81 -5.97 -17.39
CA LYS A 55 43.72 -5.55 -18.79
C LYS A 55 44.52 -6.53 -19.65
N ASN A 56 43.85 -7.21 -20.60
CA ASN A 56 44.20 -7.30 -22.02
C ASN A 56 43.65 -8.59 -22.64
N GLN A 57 42.64 -8.48 -23.51
CA GLN A 57 42.70 -9.03 -24.88
C GLN A 57 41.53 -8.50 -25.72
N LYS A 58 41.81 -8.32 -27.02
CA LYS A 58 41.16 -7.43 -27.98
C LYS A 58 39.72 -7.86 -28.36
N CYS A 59 38.81 -6.87 -28.45
CA CYS A 59 37.50 -7.01 -29.08
C CYS A 59 37.59 -6.89 -30.60
N HIS A 60 36.89 -7.76 -31.34
CA HIS A 60 36.43 -7.47 -32.70
C HIS A 60 34.89 -7.46 -32.70
N ALA A 61 34.35 -6.30 -33.05
CA ALA A 61 32.92 -6.05 -33.22
C ALA A 61 32.41 -6.68 -34.53
N LEU A 62 31.24 -7.32 -34.49
CA LEU A 62 30.49 -7.72 -35.68
C LEU A 62 29.25 -6.84 -35.80
N HIS A 63 29.21 -6.10 -36.90
CA HIS A 63 28.17 -5.15 -37.28
C HIS A 63 26.97 -5.89 -37.87
N CYS A 64 25.76 -5.55 -37.43
CA CYS A 64 24.51 -6.03 -38.00
C CYS A 64 24.26 -5.43 -39.40
N LEU A 65 23.76 -6.23 -40.33
CA LEU A 65 22.99 -5.75 -41.48
C LEU A 65 21.73 -6.60 -41.66
N ARG A 66 20.64 -5.86 -41.83
CA ARG A 66 19.22 -6.21 -41.97
C ARG A 66 18.95 -6.52 -43.44
N SER A 67 18.05 -7.46 -43.75
CA SER A 67 17.36 -7.47 -45.05
C SER A 67 15.97 -8.07 -44.90
N GLU A 68 15.00 -7.28 -45.34
CA GLU A 68 13.57 -7.55 -45.49
C GLU A 68 13.33 -8.52 -46.66
N GLY A 69 12.18 -9.21 -46.67
CA GLY A 69 11.81 -10.19 -47.68
C GLY A 69 10.96 -9.65 -48.83
N HIS A 70 10.74 -10.47 -49.87
CA HIS A 70 9.45 -10.75 -50.53
C HIS A 70 9.62 -11.68 -51.76
N GLU A 71 8.72 -12.66 -51.84
CA GLU A 71 7.99 -13.27 -53.00
C GLU A 71 8.67 -13.72 -54.31
N ASP A 72 8.52 -15.03 -54.57
CA ASP A 72 7.92 -15.74 -55.72
C ASP A 72 8.38 -15.60 -57.20
N LEU A 73 8.61 -16.80 -57.78
CA LEU A 73 8.38 -17.29 -59.15
C LEU A 73 8.98 -16.56 -60.38
N GLU A 74 9.89 -17.22 -61.10
CA GLU A 74 9.60 -17.86 -62.42
C GLU A 74 10.87 -18.44 -63.10
N ASN A 75 10.65 -19.51 -63.87
CA ASN A 75 11.61 -20.24 -64.72
C ASN A 75 11.97 -19.44 -65.99
N SER A 76 13.23 -19.51 -66.45
CA SER A 76 13.56 -19.70 -67.88
C SER A 76 15.03 -20.05 -68.10
N GLN A 77 15.25 -20.79 -69.19
CA GLN A 77 16.37 -21.65 -69.55
C GLN A 77 17.59 -20.93 -70.17
N GLU A 78 18.74 -21.62 -70.07
CA GLU A 78 19.85 -21.73 -71.06
C GLU A 78 20.75 -20.50 -71.34
N ASN A 79 22.07 -20.60 -71.55
CA ASN A 79 23.11 -21.60 -71.35
C ASN A 79 24.47 -20.93 -71.67
N ILE A 80 25.59 -21.61 -71.37
CA ILE A 80 26.98 -21.43 -71.88
C ILE A 80 27.95 -20.52 -71.10
N GLY A 81 29.00 -21.18 -70.57
CA GLY A 81 30.37 -20.62 -70.54
C GLY A 81 31.12 -20.71 -69.21
N LEU A 82 31.73 -21.86 -68.90
CA LEU A 82 32.67 -22.05 -67.79
C LEU A 82 34.12 -21.77 -68.25
N PRO A 83 35.00 -21.23 -67.37
CA PRO A 83 36.21 -21.99 -66.98
C PRO A 83 36.40 -21.95 -65.44
N SER A 84 36.22 -23.05 -64.69
CA SER A 84 37.10 -24.21 -64.49
C SER A 84 38.40 -23.92 -63.73
N VAL A 85 38.40 -22.99 -62.77
CA VAL A 85 39.46 -22.86 -61.73
C VAL A 85 38.92 -22.64 -60.30
N THR A 86 37.62 -22.46 -60.06
CA THR A 86 37.12 -22.06 -58.72
C THR A 86 36.25 -23.08 -57.99
N LYS A 87 35.95 -24.26 -58.55
CA LYS A 87 35.09 -25.24 -57.86
C LYS A 87 35.83 -26.00 -56.75
N GLU A 88 37.05 -26.47 -56.98
CA GLU A 88 37.79 -27.25 -55.97
C GLU A 88 38.24 -26.41 -54.77
N ALA A 89 38.68 -25.16 -55.00
CA ALA A 89 39.03 -24.23 -53.93
C ALA A 89 37.80 -23.86 -53.07
N LYS A 90 36.67 -23.52 -53.71
CA LYS A 90 35.41 -23.24 -53.01
C LYS A 90 34.86 -24.46 -52.27
N GLN A 91 34.98 -25.66 -52.84
CA GLN A 91 34.56 -26.90 -52.18
C GLN A 91 35.41 -27.17 -50.93
N LYS A 92 36.72 -26.94 -50.99
CA LYS A 92 37.64 -27.12 -49.88
C LYS A 92 37.40 -26.10 -48.76
N ASP A 93 37.08 -24.85 -49.12
CA ASP A 93 36.69 -23.80 -48.17
C ASP A 93 35.36 -24.12 -47.49
N ILE A 94 34.37 -24.65 -48.22
CA ILE A 94 33.09 -25.11 -47.64
C ILE A 94 33.31 -26.29 -46.67
N TRP A 95 34.17 -27.24 -47.02
CA TRP A 95 34.50 -28.37 -46.14
C TRP A 95 35.26 -27.94 -44.88
N ASN A 96 36.12 -26.91 -44.98
CA ASN A 96 36.81 -26.33 -43.83
C ASN A 96 35.83 -25.59 -42.91
N LEU A 97 34.92 -24.78 -43.48
CA LEU A 97 33.85 -24.11 -42.73
C LEU A 97 32.92 -25.12 -42.05
N PHE A 98 32.58 -26.23 -42.72
CA PHE A 98 31.75 -27.28 -42.12
C PHE A 98 32.47 -27.96 -40.95
N ARG A 99 33.76 -28.25 -41.10
CA ARG A 99 34.59 -28.82 -40.01
C ARG A 99 34.70 -27.86 -38.83
N GLU A 100 34.91 -26.57 -39.09
CA GLU A 100 34.99 -25.53 -38.07
C GLU A 100 33.63 -25.34 -37.37
N ALA A 101 32.52 -25.36 -38.12
CA ALA A 101 31.18 -25.32 -37.56
C ALA A 101 30.91 -26.53 -36.65
N GLN A 102 31.30 -27.74 -37.06
CA GLN A 102 31.18 -28.95 -36.23
C GLN A 102 32.00 -28.85 -34.94
N GLN A 103 33.23 -28.34 -35.01
CA GLN A 103 34.07 -28.12 -33.83
C GLN A 103 33.49 -27.05 -32.90
N ASN A 104 32.96 -25.97 -33.44
CA ASN A 104 32.31 -24.91 -32.66
C ASN A 104 31.03 -25.42 -31.98
N ILE A 105 30.20 -26.20 -32.67
CA ILE A 105 29.01 -26.83 -32.08
C ILE A 105 29.41 -27.79 -30.95
N LEU A 106 30.45 -28.61 -31.14
CA LEU A 106 30.92 -29.52 -30.11
C LEU A 106 31.45 -28.77 -28.89
N PHE A 107 32.21 -27.70 -29.10
CA PHE A 107 32.74 -26.85 -28.04
C PHE A 107 31.63 -26.17 -27.24
N LEU A 108 30.65 -25.56 -27.93
CA LEU A 108 29.49 -24.92 -27.30
C LEU A 108 28.65 -25.94 -26.52
N ASN A 109 28.43 -27.14 -27.07
CA ASN A 109 27.69 -28.19 -26.37
C ASN A 109 28.44 -28.66 -25.11
N LYS A 110 29.77 -28.77 -25.16
CA LYS A 110 30.59 -29.10 -23.98
C LYS A 110 30.48 -28.03 -22.89
N GLN A 111 30.51 -26.75 -23.27
CA GLN A 111 30.30 -25.66 -22.33
C GLN A 111 28.88 -25.65 -21.74
N ARG A 112 27.86 -25.93 -22.56
CA ARG A 112 26.47 -26.03 -22.09
C ARG A 112 26.30 -27.15 -21.06
N VAL A 113 26.89 -28.31 -21.28
CA VAL A 113 26.83 -29.43 -20.32
C VAL A 113 27.49 -29.04 -18.99
N ALA A 114 28.69 -28.45 -19.04
CA ALA A 114 29.37 -27.98 -17.83
C ALA A 114 28.54 -26.92 -17.06
N ALA A 115 27.91 -25.99 -17.77
CA ALA A 115 27.03 -24.99 -17.16
C ALA A 115 25.77 -25.60 -16.52
N VAL A 116 25.21 -26.65 -17.14
CA VAL A 116 24.07 -27.39 -16.58
C VAL A 116 24.47 -28.15 -15.31
N GLU A 117 25.62 -28.79 -15.30
CA GLU A 117 26.15 -29.49 -14.12
C GLU A 117 26.37 -28.54 -12.93
N GLU A 118 26.94 -27.34 -13.17
CA GLU A 118 27.07 -26.33 -12.12
C GLU A 118 25.70 -25.84 -11.62
N LEU A 119 24.73 -25.68 -12.51
CA LEU A 119 23.38 -25.26 -12.15
C LEU A 119 22.67 -26.32 -11.31
N GLU A 120 22.85 -27.60 -11.63
CA GLU A 120 22.35 -28.72 -10.81
C GLU A 120 22.99 -28.75 -9.42
N LYS A 121 24.31 -28.50 -9.33
CA LYS A 121 25.00 -28.37 -8.05
C LYS A 121 24.45 -27.22 -7.21
N LEU A 122 24.25 -26.04 -7.81
CA LEU A 122 23.66 -24.88 -7.13
C LEU A 122 22.21 -25.14 -6.70
N LYS A 123 21.43 -25.90 -7.47
CA LYS A 123 20.09 -26.34 -7.06
C LYS A 123 20.15 -27.26 -5.86
N LYS A 124 21.12 -28.19 -5.80
CA LYS A 124 21.35 -29.04 -4.63
C LYS A 124 21.78 -28.23 -3.40
N GLU A 125 22.64 -27.23 -3.54
CA GLU A 125 22.99 -26.37 -2.41
C GLU A 125 21.79 -25.53 -1.94
N LYS A 126 20.96 -25.06 -2.88
CA LYS A 126 19.74 -24.31 -2.56
C LYS A 126 18.71 -25.13 -1.77
N TYR A 127 18.43 -26.39 -2.14
CA TYR A 127 17.42 -27.17 -1.40
C TYR A 127 17.89 -27.57 0.01
N GLU A 128 19.21 -27.74 0.20
CA GLU A 128 19.82 -28.01 1.51
C GLU A 128 19.75 -26.77 2.42
N LEU A 129 20.00 -25.59 1.86
CA LEU A 129 19.84 -24.33 2.59
C LEU A 129 18.38 -24.04 2.97
N LEU A 130 17.43 -24.32 2.07
CA LEU A 130 16.00 -24.17 2.37
C LEU A 130 15.55 -25.11 3.48
N GLU A 131 15.99 -26.37 3.45
CA GLU A 131 15.69 -27.35 4.51
C GLU A 131 16.28 -26.91 5.85
N ARG A 132 17.51 -26.37 5.85
CA ARG A 132 18.13 -25.84 7.06
C ARG A 132 17.42 -24.59 7.61
N ILE A 133 16.94 -23.69 6.75
CA ILE A 133 16.15 -22.52 7.16
C ILE A 133 14.86 -22.97 7.84
N ASN A 134 14.12 -23.90 7.23
CA ASN A 134 12.88 -24.42 7.81
C ASN A 134 13.13 -25.06 9.18
N GLN A 135 14.19 -25.84 9.33
CA GLN A 135 14.56 -26.45 10.61
C GLN A 135 14.89 -25.40 11.68
N LEU A 136 15.64 -24.35 11.31
CA LEU A 136 15.96 -23.26 12.23
C LEU A 136 14.73 -22.42 12.61
N GLU A 137 13.79 -22.22 11.69
CA GLU A 137 12.52 -21.55 11.98
C GLU A 137 11.67 -22.37 12.96
N GLU A 138 11.56 -23.69 12.77
CA GLU A 138 10.87 -24.58 13.70
C GLU A 138 11.52 -24.57 15.10
N GLU A 139 12.86 -24.69 15.18
CA GLU A 139 13.61 -24.61 16.43
C GLU A 139 13.40 -23.27 17.14
N SER A 140 13.44 -22.16 16.40
CA SER A 140 13.20 -20.82 16.94
C SER A 140 11.78 -20.67 17.49
N GLN A 141 10.77 -21.20 16.80
CA GLN A 141 9.37 -21.11 17.20
C GLN A 141 9.08 -21.94 18.45
N ILE A 142 9.78 -23.08 18.62
CA ILE A 142 9.70 -23.91 19.83
C ILE A 142 10.33 -23.17 21.03
N VAL A 143 11.51 -22.56 20.86
CA VAL A 143 12.17 -21.77 21.92
C VAL A 143 11.28 -20.60 22.35
N ILE A 144 10.72 -19.87 21.39
CA ILE A 144 9.81 -18.74 21.64
C ILE A 144 8.53 -19.21 22.36
N LYS A 145 7.92 -20.33 21.95
CA LYS A 145 6.73 -20.87 22.63
C LYS A 145 7.03 -21.32 24.06
N LYS A 146 8.20 -21.92 24.30
CA LYS A 146 8.63 -22.36 25.62
C LYS A 146 8.83 -21.18 26.58
N ASP A 147 9.43 -20.09 26.09
CA ASP A 147 9.67 -18.87 26.87
C ASP A 147 8.35 -18.12 27.17
N LYS A 148 7.44 -18.03 26.18
CA LYS A 148 6.10 -17.44 26.34
C LYS A 148 5.23 -18.17 27.37
N SER A 149 5.23 -19.51 27.33
CA SER A 149 4.46 -20.31 28.30
C SER A 149 5.03 -20.17 29.71
N SER A 150 6.35 -20.11 29.86
CA SER A 150 7.01 -19.90 31.16
C SER A 150 6.58 -18.57 31.81
N LEU A 151 6.66 -17.48 31.05
CA LEU A 151 6.29 -16.14 31.53
C LEU A 151 4.81 -16.02 31.90
N LEU A 152 3.93 -16.65 31.12
CA LEU A 152 2.50 -16.71 31.41
C LEU A 152 2.24 -17.32 32.79
N TRP A 153 2.81 -18.50 33.07
CA TRP A 153 2.63 -19.18 34.34
C TRP A 153 3.22 -18.40 35.51
N GLU A 154 4.38 -17.77 35.31
CA GLU A 154 5.05 -16.97 36.33
C GLU A 154 4.21 -15.75 36.75
N LEU A 155 3.61 -15.04 35.80
CA LEU A 155 2.70 -13.93 36.07
C LEU A 155 1.42 -14.36 36.76
N LEU A 156 0.83 -15.49 36.35
CA LEU A 156 -0.37 -16.04 36.99
C LEU A 156 -0.11 -16.42 38.45
N LEU A 157 1.03 -17.06 38.73
CA LEU A 157 1.47 -17.39 40.08
C LEU A 157 1.71 -16.15 40.93
N HIS A 158 2.26 -15.08 40.34
CA HIS A 158 2.44 -13.81 41.04
C HIS A 158 1.10 -13.15 41.42
N ILE A 159 0.10 -13.21 40.54
CA ILE A 159 -1.26 -12.74 40.86
C ILE A 159 -1.84 -13.53 42.04
N ASP A 160 -1.68 -14.86 42.03
CA ASP A 160 -2.13 -15.70 43.15
C ASP A 160 -1.42 -15.36 44.46
N ALA A 161 -0.11 -15.16 44.42
CA ALA A 161 0.67 -14.72 45.59
C ALA A 161 0.19 -13.35 46.11
N MET A 162 -0.09 -12.39 45.21
CA MET A 162 -0.58 -11.05 45.58
C MET A 162 -1.96 -11.08 46.23
N VAL A 163 -2.85 -11.98 45.78
CA VAL A 163 -4.17 -12.18 46.41
C VAL A 163 -4.00 -12.75 47.81
N ILE A 164 -3.14 -13.75 47.98
CA ILE A 164 -2.85 -14.36 49.29
C ILE A 164 -2.25 -13.32 50.26
N ASN A 165 -1.37 -12.45 49.77
CA ASN A 165 -0.72 -11.40 50.56
C ASN A 165 -1.59 -10.16 50.78
N GLY A 166 -2.81 -10.13 50.24
CA GLY A 166 -3.75 -9.00 50.39
C GLY A 166 -3.37 -7.74 49.60
N LEU A 167 -2.44 -7.84 48.65
CA LEU A 167 -2.05 -6.73 47.77
C LEU A 167 -3.05 -6.50 46.63
N MET A 168 -3.87 -7.50 46.33
CA MET A 168 -4.87 -7.49 45.25
C MET A 168 -6.17 -8.12 45.74
N ASN A 169 -7.31 -7.55 45.36
CA ASN A 169 -8.61 -8.14 45.66
C ASN A 169 -8.98 -9.23 44.61
N ILE A 170 -9.98 -10.05 44.93
CA ILE A 170 -10.35 -11.21 44.09
C ILE A 170 -10.90 -10.78 42.73
N GLU A 171 -11.65 -9.68 42.66
CA GLU A 171 -12.25 -9.16 41.41
C GLU A 171 -11.19 -8.59 40.45
N GLU A 172 -10.25 -7.82 40.98
CA GLU A 172 -9.09 -7.28 40.27
C GLU A 172 -8.21 -8.42 39.77
N ALA A 173 -7.98 -9.45 40.60
CA ALA A 173 -7.22 -10.64 40.22
C ALA A 173 -7.89 -11.47 39.14
N SER A 174 -9.22 -11.60 39.18
CA SER A 174 -10.00 -12.28 38.14
C SER A 174 -9.89 -11.54 36.80
N SER A 175 -10.04 -10.21 36.84
CA SER A 175 -9.92 -9.35 35.66
C SER A 175 -8.51 -9.41 35.06
N MET A 176 -7.47 -9.37 35.90
CA MET A 176 -6.07 -9.43 35.45
C MET A 176 -5.71 -10.78 34.85
N ARG A 177 -6.18 -11.89 35.45
CA ARG A 177 -6.00 -13.24 34.89
C ARG A 177 -6.64 -13.39 33.54
N LYS A 178 -7.87 -12.90 33.38
CA LYS A 178 -8.58 -12.91 32.10
C LYS A 178 -7.80 -12.13 31.05
N LEU A 179 -7.33 -10.93 31.40
CA LEU A 179 -6.57 -10.07 30.50
C LEU A 179 -5.24 -10.72 30.04
N ILE A 180 -4.48 -11.31 30.96
CA ILE A 180 -3.23 -12.01 30.66
C ILE A 180 -3.49 -13.22 29.75
N LYS A 181 -4.55 -14.00 30.04
CA LYS A 181 -4.90 -15.19 29.26
C LYS A 181 -5.41 -14.84 27.85
N GLU A 182 -6.14 -13.73 27.71
CA GLU A 182 -6.64 -13.24 26.41
C GLU A 182 -5.52 -12.65 25.54
N HIS A 183 -4.43 -12.15 26.14
CA HIS A 183 -3.34 -11.49 25.44
C HIS A 183 -2.03 -12.31 25.48
N GLU A 184 -2.11 -13.63 25.54
CA GLU A 184 -0.98 -14.57 25.63
C GLU A 184 0.14 -14.28 24.59
N VAL A 185 -0.24 -13.78 23.41
CA VAL A 185 0.68 -13.43 22.33
C VAL A 185 1.55 -12.19 22.63
N ASN A 186 1.05 -11.24 23.43
CA ASN A 186 1.70 -9.96 23.73
C ASN A 186 2.46 -9.94 25.06
N ILE A 187 2.42 -11.04 25.84
CA ILE A 187 3.13 -11.15 27.13
C ILE A 187 4.65 -10.99 26.96
N SER A 188 5.21 -11.26 25.78
CA SER A 188 6.63 -11.06 25.50
C SER A 188 7.10 -9.60 25.58
N GLU A 189 6.19 -8.63 25.58
CA GLU A 189 6.52 -7.21 25.82
C GLU A 189 6.56 -6.85 27.32
N PHE A 190 6.19 -7.78 28.21
CA PHE A 190 6.29 -7.56 29.64
C PHE A 190 7.78 -7.49 30.04
N PRO A 191 8.24 -6.43 30.73
CA PRO A 191 9.65 -6.30 31.06
C PRO A 191 10.08 -7.39 32.05
N LEU A 192 10.90 -8.36 31.58
CA LEU A 192 11.40 -9.47 32.41
C LEU A 192 12.19 -8.98 33.64
N ASP A 193 12.82 -7.82 33.54
CA ASP A 193 13.56 -7.19 34.64
C ASP A 193 12.64 -6.74 35.79
N VAL A 194 11.35 -6.55 35.55
CA VAL A 194 10.38 -6.16 36.58
C VAL A 194 9.95 -7.35 37.44
N LEU A 195 9.99 -8.57 36.90
CA LEU A 195 9.67 -9.81 37.65
C LEU A 195 10.62 -10.04 38.84
N GLN A 196 11.81 -9.44 38.81
CA GLN A 196 12.79 -9.52 39.91
C GLN A 196 12.66 -8.40 40.95
N GLN A 197 11.74 -7.44 40.75
CA GLN A 197 11.68 -6.21 41.54
C GLN A 197 10.56 -6.21 42.61
N GLY A 198 9.91 -7.35 42.83
CA GLY A 198 8.92 -7.59 43.89
C GLY A 198 7.47 -7.25 43.52
N ASP A 199 6.53 -7.85 44.25
CA ASP A 199 5.09 -7.90 43.93
C ASP A 199 4.46 -6.52 43.68
N ALA A 200 4.86 -5.49 44.43
CA ALA A 200 4.28 -4.14 44.29
C ALA A 200 4.63 -3.45 42.96
N LYS A 201 5.85 -3.67 42.44
CA LYS A 201 6.26 -3.14 41.14
C LYS A 201 5.65 -3.93 39.99
N ILE A 202 5.55 -5.25 40.16
CA ILE A 202 4.88 -6.13 39.19
C ILE A 202 3.40 -5.76 39.12
N LEU A 203 2.75 -5.50 40.24
CA LEU A 203 1.37 -5.00 40.30
C LEU A 203 1.23 -3.63 39.60
N ALA A 204 2.16 -2.71 39.85
CA ALA A 204 2.15 -1.40 39.19
C ALA A 204 2.30 -1.52 37.66
N GLU A 205 3.19 -2.39 37.17
CA GLU A 205 3.32 -2.64 35.74
C GLU A 205 2.14 -3.44 35.18
N LEU A 206 1.59 -4.43 35.89
CA LEU A 206 0.37 -5.13 35.50
C LEU A 206 -0.82 -4.18 35.36
N ARG A 207 -0.95 -3.17 36.23
CA ARG A 207 -1.98 -2.11 36.08
C ARG A 207 -1.74 -1.19 34.89
N ARG A 208 -0.48 -1.00 34.48
CA ARG A 208 -0.10 -0.20 33.29
C ARG A 208 -0.15 -1.02 32.01
N PHE A 209 -0.01 -2.34 32.11
CA PHE A 209 0.05 -3.27 30.99
C PHE A 209 -1.18 -3.18 30.08
N PRO A 210 -2.45 -3.13 30.56
CA PRO A 210 -3.64 -2.91 29.73
C PRO A 210 -3.57 -1.66 28.84
N HIS A 211 -2.95 -0.59 29.34
CA HIS A 211 -2.80 0.67 28.61
C HIS A 211 -1.56 0.69 27.70
N LYS A 212 -0.57 -0.18 27.95
CA LYS A 212 0.62 -0.40 27.12
C LYS A 212 0.41 -1.44 26.03
N ILE A 213 -0.59 -2.32 26.15
CA ILE A 213 -1.01 -3.21 25.07
C ILE A 213 -1.43 -2.30 23.92
N LYS A 214 -0.51 -2.08 22.99
CA LYS A 214 -0.83 -1.62 21.65
C LYS A 214 -1.96 -2.53 21.18
N ARG A 215 -3.08 -1.95 20.77
CA ARG A 215 -3.93 -2.65 19.79
C ARG A 215 -3.01 -2.93 18.62
N ASN A 216 -2.53 -4.16 18.48
CA ASN A 216 -1.61 -4.51 17.39
C ASN A 216 -2.29 -4.37 16.03
N GLY A 217 -3.62 -4.33 16.00
CA GLY A 217 -4.40 -3.98 14.82
C GLY A 217 -4.76 -2.50 14.77
N LEU A 218 -4.54 -1.90 13.60
CA LEU A 218 -4.98 -0.55 13.28
C LEU A 218 -6.50 -0.51 13.06
N HIS A 219 -7.09 0.67 13.26
CA HIS A 219 -8.46 0.95 12.83
C HIS A 219 -8.46 1.45 11.38
N VAL A 220 -9.03 0.66 10.48
CA VAL A 220 -9.09 0.95 9.04
C VAL A 220 -10.55 1.12 8.62
N ILE A 221 -10.85 2.24 7.97
CA ILE A 221 -12.16 2.48 7.36
C ILE A 221 -12.00 2.47 5.85
N HIS A 222 -12.67 1.54 5.19
CA HIS A 222 -12.77 1.49 3.74
C HIS A 222 -13.91 2.40 3.27
N ILE A 223 -13.63 3.29 2.33
CA ILE A 223 -14.65 4.05 1.62
C ILE A 223 -14.64 3.52 0.19
N CYS A 224 -15.69 2.81 -0.20
CA CYS A 224 -15.77 2.15 -1.50
C CYS A 224 -17.17 2.28 -2.11
N THR A 225 -17.31 1.81 -3.35
CA THR A 225 -18.58 1.82 -4.07
C THR A 225 -19.27 0.46 -4.09
N GLU A 226 -18.55 -0.60 -3.74
CA GLU A 226 -18.97 -2.00 -3.89
C GLU A 226 -18.41 -2.85 -2.75
N MET A 227 -19.15 -3.90 -2.37
CA MET A 227 -18.78 -4.88 -1.36
C MET A 227 -19.66 -6.11 -1.54
N ALA A 228 -19.07 -7.30 -1.60
CA ALA A 228 -19.85 -8.55 -1.67
C ALA A 228 -20.30 -9.00 -0.27
N PRO A 229 -21.50 -9.58 -0.10
CA PRO A 229 -22.51 -9.83 -1.13
C PRO A 229 -23.45 -8.64 -1.43
N LEU A 230 -23.39 -7.54 -0.67
CA LEU A 230 -24.36 -6.43 -0.76
C LEU A 230 -24.55 -5.80 -2.15
N VAL A 231 -23.44 -5.49 -2.80
CA VAL A 231 -23.40 -4.82 -4.10
C VAL A 231 -22.14 -5.28 -4.83
N SER A 232 -22.32 -6.27 -5.71
CA SER A 232 -21.24 -6.95 -6.43
C SER A 232 -21.37 -6.73 -7.94
N VAL A 233 -20.85 -5.60 -8.44
CA VAL A 233 -20.88 -5.27 -9.88
C VAL A 233 -19.60 -5.70 -10.58
N GLY A 234 -18.47 -5.53 -9.92
CA GLY A 234 -17.14 -5.84 -10.42
C GLY A 234 -16.24 -6.52 -9.40
N PRO A 235 -14.96 -6.71 -9.74
CA PRO A 235 -14.01 -7.43 -8.89
C PRO A 235 -13.65 -6.69 -7.60
N LEU A 236 -13.98 -5.39 -7.50
CA LEU A 236 -13.77 -4.62 -6.28
C LEU A 236 -14.58 -5.20 -5.12
N ALA A 237 -15.81 -5.66 -5.38
CA ALA A 237 -16.73 -6.12 -4.34
C ALA A 237 -16.18 -7.29 -3.52
N SER A 238 -15.76 -8.36 -4.20
CA SER A 238 -15.14 -9.52 -3.57
C SER A 238 -13.78 -9.17 -2.96
N TYR A 239 -13.08 -8.20 -3.55
CA TYR A 239 -11.81 -7.70 -3.01
C TYR A 239 -11.96 -7.00 -1.67
N ILE A 240 -12.93 -6.10 -1.52
CA ILE A 240 -13.18 -5.40 -0.25
C ILE A 240 -13.50 -6.41 0.85
N THR A 241 -14.44 -7.33 0.60
CA THR A 241 -14.85 -8.33 1.59
C THR A 241 -13.69 -9.26 1.95
N GLY A 242 -12.97 -9.76 0.94
CA GLY A 242 -11.82 -10.65 1.14
C GLY A 242 -10.70 -9.99 1.95
N LEU A 243 -10.34 -8.75 1.61
CA LEU A 243 -9.31 -7.99 2.33
C LEU A 243 -9.76 -7.66 3.76
N ALA A 244 -10.98 -7.15 3.93
CA ALA A 244 -11.51 -6.79 5.24
C ALA A 244 -11.57 -8.00 6.19
N SER A 245 -12.05 -9.16 5.74
CA SER A 245 -12.04 -10.38 6.54
C SER A 245 -10.62 -10.85 6.88
N ALA A 246 -9.68 -10.75 5.94
CA ALA A 246 -8.28 -11.13 6.18
C ALA A 246 -7.61 -10.21 7.22
N LEU A 247 -7.90 -8.91 7.18
CA LEU A 247 -7.39 -7.93 8.14
C LEU A 247 -8.00 -8.14 9.54
N GLN A 248 -9.31 -8.42 9.63
CA GLN A 248 -9.94 -8.81 10.89
C GLN A 248 -9.31 -10.06 11.49
N GLY A 249 -9.00 -11.07 10.66
CA GLY A 249 -8.26 -12.26 11.08
C GLY A 249 -6.86 -11.97 11.65
N LYS A 250 -6.27 -10.83 11.31
CA LYS A 250 -4.99 -10.32 11.86
C LYS A 250 -5.18 -9.34 13.03
N GLY A 251 -6.40 -9.16 13.53
CA GLY A 251 -6.72 -8.34 14.69
C GLY A 251 -6.98 -6.86 14.41
N TYR A 252 -7.11 -6.46 13.13
CA TYR A 252 -7.44 -5.09 12.74
C TYR A 252 -8.93 -4.81 12.93
N LEU A 253 -9.27 -3.60 13.37
CA LEU A 253 -10.65 -3.13 13.35
C LEU A 253 -10.94 -2.58 11.96
N VAL A 254 -11.82 -3.25 11.22
CA VAL A 254 -12.18 -2.86 9.85
C VAL A 254 -13.65 -2.49 9.77
N GLU A 255 -13.92 -1.34 9.18
CA GLU A 255 -15.27 -0.89 8.83
C GLU A 255 -15.33 -0.51 7.35
N VAL A 256 -16.53 -0.59 6.78
CA VAL A 256 -16.80 -0.23 5.38
C VAL A 256 -17.92 0.81 5.34
N ILE A 257 -17.70 1.88 4.57
CA ILE A 257 -18.72 2.89 4.27
C ILE A 257 -19.10 2.75 2.79
N LEU A 258 -20.41 2.65 2.54
CA LEU A 258 -20.99 2.50 1.20
C LEU A 258 -22.14 3.49 0.98
N PRO A 259 -22.44 3.86 -0.28
CA PRO A 259 -23.71 4.51 -0.59
C PRO A 259 -24.86 3.53 -0.37
N LYS A 260 -25.99 4.02 0.12
CA LYS A 260 -27.22 3.22 0.21
C LYS A 260 -27.89 3.12 -1.17
N TYR A 261 -27.45 2.19 -2.01
CA TYR A 261 -28.11 1.95 -3.30
C TYR A 261 -29.51 1.35 -3.13
N SER A 262 -30.39 1.55 -4.11
CA SER A 262 -31.68 0.85 -4.19
C SER A 262 -31.54 -0.63 -4.50
N THR A 263 -30.45 -1.03 -5.14
CA THR A 263 -30.15 -2.42 -5.54
C THR A 263 -29.37 -3.21 -4.49
N LEU A 264 -29.23 -2.68 -3.26
CA LEU A 264 -28.54 -3.41 -2.19
C LEU A 264 -29.35 -4.65 -1.80
N ASP A 265 -28.65 -5.77 -1.63
CA ASP A 265 -29.22 -6.93 -0.94
C ASP A 265 -29.22 -6.66 0.57
N LEU A 266 -30.37 -6.27 1.10
CA LEU A 266 -30.51 -5.91 2.52
C LEU A 266 -30.63 -7.15 3.43
N ASP A 267 -30.96 -8.31 2.87
CA ASP A 267 -31.13 -9.55 3.64
C ASP A 267 -29.78 -10.08 4.14
N GLU A 268 -28.70 -9.72 3.45
CA GLU A 268 -27.31 -10.01 3.82
C GLU A 268 -26.77 -9.11 4.94
N ILE A 269 -27.54 -8.11 5.40
CA ILE A 269 -27.12 -7.19 6.47
C ILE A 269 -27.73 -7.60 7.80
N GLU A 270 -26.90 -8.12 8.69
CA GLU A 270 -27.30 -8.42 10.06
C GLU A 270 -27.44 -7.13 10.88
N GLY A 271 -28.57 -7.01 11.59
CA GLY A 271 -28.79 -5.92 12.54
C GLY A 271 -28.88 -4.53 11.89
N LEU A 272 -29.29 -4.44 10.62
CA LEU A 272 -29.46 -3.18 9.92
C LEU A 272 -30.41 -2.25 10.69
N ARG A 273 -29.91 -1.09 11.08
CA ARG A 273 -30.70 -0.06 11.77
C ARG A 273 -30.29 1.33 11.34
N GLU A 274 -31.28 2.22 11.26
CA GLU A 274 -31.03 3.65 11.13
C GLU A 274 -30.48 4.17 12.46
N ILE A 275 -29.45 5.01 12.39
CA ILE A 275 -28.92 5.74 13.53
C ILE A 275 -29.45 7.16 13.48
N GLU A 276 -30.08 7.59 14.57
CA GLU A 276 -30.42 8.99 14.77
C GLU A 276 -29.14 9.79 14.99
N ALA A 277 -28.66 10.42 13.92
CA ALA A 277 -27.48 11.27 13.92
C ALA A 277 -27.70 12.48 13.02
N ASP A 278 -27.25 13.67 13.48
CA ASP A 278 -27.30 14.91 12.71
C ASP A 278 -26.26 14.92 11.56
N ALA A 279 -26.53 14.11 10.53
CA ALA A 279 -25.64 13.86 9.41
C ALA A 279 -25.90 14.82 8.24
N TYR A 280 -25.52 16.09 8.39
CA TYR A 280 -25.49 17.07 7.31
C TYR A 280 -24.16 17.10 6.56
N SER A 281 -24.22 17.25 5.24
CA SER A 281 -23.04 17.36 4.37
C SER A 281 -23.17 18.52 3.40
N TYR A 282 -22.06 19.23 3.18
CA TYR A 282 -22.03 20.31 2.20
C TYR A 282 -22.10 19.73 0.79
N PHE A 283 -23.02 20.26 -0.02
CA PHE A 283 -23.01 20.03 -1.45
C PHE A 283 -23.64 21.19 -2.20
N ASN A 284 -22.95 21.67 -3.25
CA ASN A 284 -23.43 22.72 -4.15
C ASN A 284 -23.96 23.97 -3.42
N GLY A 285 -23.16 24.50 -2.48
CA GLY A 285 -23.46 25.72 -1.74
C GLY A 285 -24.42 25.55 -0.55
N GLN A 286 -24.89 24.34 -0.23
CA GLN A 286 -25.88 24.11 0.82
C GLN A 286 -25.54 22.88 1.67
N LEU A 287 -26.11 22.81 2.89
CA LEU A 287 -26.03 21.63 3.74
C LEU A 287 -27.24 20.72 3.49
N HIS A 288 -26.96 19.44 3.21
CA HIS A 288 -27.97 18.43 2.91
C HIS A 288 -27.97 17.34 3.97
N ALA A 289 -29.15 16.96 4.46
CA ALA A 289 -29.30 15.90 5.45
C ALA A 289 -29.13 14.50 4.82
N ASN A 290 -28.57 13.60 5.62
CA ASN A 290 -28.38 12.18 5.31
C ASN A 290 -29.02 11.32 6.40
N ARG A 291 -29.49 10.13 6.01
CA ARG A 291 -29.75 9.03 6.95
C ARG A 291 -28.55 8.11 6.98
N ILE A 292 -28.17 7.70 8.17
CA ILE A 292 -27.05 6.79 8.41
C ILE A 292 -27.62 5.45 8.85
N TRP A 293 -27.20 4.38 8.19
CA TRP A 293 -27.61 3.03 8.53
C TRP A 293 -26.40 2.21 8.91
N ASN A 294 -26.47 1.48 10.02
CA ASN A 294 -25.40 0.58 10.42
C ASN A 294 -25.90 -0.86 10.43
N GLY A 295 -25.02 -1.77 10.05
CA GLY A 295 -25.23 -3.20 10.16
C GLY A 295 -23.90 -3.95 10.07
N VAL A 296 -23.99 -5.28 10.00
CA VAL A 296 -22.83 -6.17 9.91
C VAL A 296 -23.00 -7.09 8.71
N VAL A 297 -21.93 -7.26 7.94
CA VAL A 297 -21.90 -8.16 6.77
C VAL A 297 -20.63 -9.01 6.85
N SER A 298 -20.79 -10.33 6.89
CA SER A 298 -19.66 -11.27 7.03
C SER A 298 -18.71 -10.91 8.20
N GLY A 299 -19.27 -10.42 9.32
CA GLY A 299 -18.52 -9.98 10.50
C GLY A 299 -17.89 -8.57 10.40
N ILE A 300 -18.05 -7.87 9.27
CA ILE A 300 -17.50 -6.54 9.02
C ILE A 300 -18.57 -5.48 9.29
N GLY A 301 -18.22 -4.45 10.06
CA GLY A 301 -19.14 -3.33 10.31
C GLY A 301 -19.35 -2.50 9.05
N VAL A 302 -20.60 -2.36 8.61
CA VAL A 302 -20.98 -1.60 7.42
C VAL A 302 -21.81 -0.38 7.81
N THR A 303 -21.45 0.78 7.27
CA THR A 303 -22.23 2.01 7.34
C THR A 303 -22.73 2.39 5.95
N LEU A 304 -24.04 2.59 5.80
CA LEU A 304 -24.66 3.07 4.57
C LEU A 304 -25.08 4.53 4.72
N ILE A 305 -24.69 5.35 3.75
CA ILE A 305 -25.08 6.76 3.68
C ILE A 305 -26.20 6.92 2.65
N GLN A 306 -27.35 7.42 3.10
CA GLN A 306 -28.50 7.70 2.26
C GLN A 306 -28.79 9.21 2.23
N PRO A 307 -28.56 9.90 1.10
CA PRO A 307 -28.94 11.30 0.96
C PRO A 307 -30.47 11.46 1.01
N LEU A 308 -30.98 12.45 1.75
CA LEU A 308 -32.44 12.72 1.79
C LEU A 308 -32.90 13.52 0.58
N TYR A 309 -32.23 14.63 0.29
CA TYR A 309 -32.59 15.52 -0.82
C TYR A 309 -32.15 14.97 -2.19
N TYR A 310 -30.96 14.35 -2.23
CA TYR A 310 -30.39 13.73 -3.42
C TYR A 310 -30.59 12.21 -3.46
N SER A 311 -31.69 11.71 -2.89
CA SER A 311 -31.96 10.26 -2.82
C SER A 311 -31.93 9.57 -4.20
N SER A 312 -32.30 10.29 -5.26
CA SER A 312 -32.22 9.82 -6.65
C SER A 312 -30.80 9.60 -7.18
N MET A 313 -29.75 10.08 -6.50
CA MET A 313 -28.35 9.79 -6.88
C MET A 313 -28.02 8.31 -6.73
N PHE A 314 -28.50 7.65 -5.68
CA PHE A 314 -28.19 6.24 -5.40
C PHE A 314 -29.39 5.30 -5.52
N SER A 315 -30.60 5.86 -5.72
CA SER A 315 -31.81 5.10 -6.03
C SER A 315 -31.96 4.87 -7.53
N ARG A 316 -31.04 4.11 -8.14
CA ARG A 316 -30.99 3.83 -9.60
C ARG A 316 -30.63 2.36 -9.87
N ASP A 317 -30.86 1.91 -11.10
CA ASP A 317 -30.65 0.52 -11.53
C ASP A 317 -29.19 0.08 -11.56
N LYS A 318 -28.25 1.01 -11.79
CA LYS A 318 -26.81 0.71 -11.86
C LYS A 318 -26.07 1.43 -10.73
N VAL A 319 -24.92 0.89 -10.36
CA VAL A 319 -24.03 1.50 -9.37
C VAL A 319 -23.29 2.69 -9.99
N TYR A 320 -22.73 2.51 -11.19
CA TYR A 320 -21.99 3.52 -11.95
C TYR A 320 -22.26 3.36 -13.46
N GLY A 321 -21.69 4.27 -14.25
CA GLY A 321 -21.89 4.41 -15.68
C GLY A 321 -22.87 5.53 -16.06
N TYR A 322 -23.19 6.45 -15.13
CA TYR A 322 -24.03 7.61 -15.43
C TYR A 322 -23.18 8.84 -15.75
N THR A 323 -23.79 9.79 -16.46
CA THR A 323 -23.15 11.05 -16.86
C THR A 323 -22.83 11.96 -15.66
N ASP A 324 -23.53 11.78 -14.55
CA ASP A 324 -23.38 12.51 -13.30
C ASP A 324 -22.61 11.71 -12.22
N ASP A 325 -21.91 10.63 -12.58
CA ASP A 325 -21.16 9.81 -11.60
C ASP A 325 -20.17 10.64 -10.78
N PHE A 326 -19.53 11.64 -11.38
CA PHE A 326 -18.65 12.54 -10.65
C PHE A 326 -19.39 13.19 -9.47
N ASP A 327 -20.55 13.81 -9.73
CA ASP A 327 -21.33 14.56 -8.76
C ASP A 327 -21.82 13.62 -7.65
N ARG A 328 -22.28 12.43 -8.03
CA ARG A 328 -22.74 11.37 -7.12
C ARG A 328 -21.63 10.97 -6.16
N PHE A 329 -20.45 10.59 -6.68
CA PHE A 329 -19.37 10.10 -5.83
C PHE A 329 -18.61 11.22 -5.10
N ALA A 330 -18.64 12.46 -5.60
CA ALA A 330 -18.18 13.63 -4.86
C ALA A 330 -19.08 13.91 -3.64
N TYR A 331 -20.40 13.84 -3.80
CA TYR A 331 -21.34 13.92 -2.67
C TYR A 331 -21.05 12.83 -1.64
N PHE A 332 -20.96 11.57 -2.08
CA PHE A 332 -20.74 10.44 -1.19
C PHE A 332 -19.40 10.52 -0.45
N SER A 333 -18.32 10.90 -1.14
CA SER A 333 -17.00 11.09 -0.53
C SER A 333 -17.02 12.16 0.55
N ARG A 334 -17.69 13.29 0.27
CA ARG A 334 -17.88 14.37 1.25
C ARG A 334 -18.72 13.91 2.44
N ALA A 335 -19.83 13.22 2.20
CA ALA A 335 -20.71 12.73 3.24
C ALA A 335 -20.04 11.67 4.12
N SER A 336 -19.18 10.83 3.55
CA SER A 336 -18.38 9.85 4.30
C SER A 336 -17.45 10.52 5.30
N LEU A 337 -16.74 11.57 4.88
CA LEU A 337 -15.85 12.33 5.77
C LEU A 337 -16.64 13.12 6.84
N ASP A 338 -17.76 13.76 6.46
CA ASP A 338 -18.64 14.43 7.42
C ASP A 338 -19.17 13.44 8.48
N TYR A 339 -19.55 12.22 8.09
CA TYR A 339 -19.96 11.18 9.02
C TYR A 339 -18.82 10.75 9.95
N ILE A 340 -17.62 10.49 9.41
CA ILE A 340 -16.45 10.08 10.21
C ILE A 340 -16.11 11.15 11.26
N ALA A 341 -16.02 12.42 10.84
CA ALA A 341 -15.70 13.53 11.74
C ALA A 341 -16.78 13.71 12.82
N LYS A 342 -18.07 13.72 12.43
CA LYS A 342 -19.19 13.92 13.37
C LYS A 342 -19.39 12.76 14.34
N SER A 343 -19.10 11.53 13.92
CA SER A 343 -19.16 10.36 14.79
C SER A 343 -17.98 10.29 15.77
N GLY A 344 -17.00 11.22 15.68
CA GLY A 344 -15.82 11.23 16.53
C GLY A 344 -14.87 10.06 16.28
N LYS A 345 -15.02 9.37 15.14
CA LYS A 345 -14.14 8.27 14.74
C LYS A 345 -12.77 8.84 14.37
N GLN A 346 -11.72 8.19 14.86
CA GLN A 346 -10.33 8.55 14.56
C GLN A 346 -9.62 7.33 13.97
N PRO A 347 -9.96 6.95 12.72
CA PRO A 347 -9.32 5.82 12.08
C PRO A 347 -7.83 6.08 11.90
N ASP A 348 -7.03 5.03 12.05
CA ASP A 348 -5.61 5.09 11.73
C ASP A 348 -5.41 5.27 10.22
N VAL A 349 -6.24 4.59 9.41
CA VAL A 349 -6.17 4.62 7.96
C VAL A 349 -7.56 4.77 7.34
N LEU A 350 -7.69 5.72 6.41
CA LEU A 350 -8.75 5.74 5.40
C LEU A 350 -8.26 5.02 4.15
N HIS A 351 -8.90 3.90 3.83
CA HIS A 351 -8.62 3.15 2.61
C HIS A 351 -9.66 3.48 1.55
N ILE A 352 -9.24 4.24 0.55
CA ILE A 352 -10.08 4.67 -0.57
C ILE A 352 -9.79 3.82 -1.81
N HIS A 353 -10.79 3.65 -2.66
CA HIS A 353 -10.78 2.72 -3.77
C HIS A 353 -11.20 3.38 -5.08
N ASN A 354 -10.37 3.21 -6.10
CA ASN A 354 -10.56 3.70 -7.47
C ASN A 354 -10.83 5.23 -7.55
N TRP A 355 -11.18 5.69 -8.74
CA TRP A 355 -11.42 7.12 -8.99
C TRP A 355 -12.67 7.65 -8.27
N GLN A 356 -13.67 6.79 -8.03
CA GLN A 356 -14.96 7.18 -7.44
C GLN A 356 -14.76 7.81 -6.05
N THR A 357 -13.86 7.26 -5.23
CA THR A 357 -13.61 7.76 -3.87
C THR A 357 -12.28 8.51 -3.74
N ALA A 358 -11.53 8.67 -4.85
CA ALA A 358 -10.23 9.33 -4.83
C ALA A 358 -10.28 10.82 -4.42
N ILE A 359 -11.44 11.49 -4.58
CA ILE A 359 -11.65 12.88 -4.14
C ILE A 359 -11.63 13.03 -2.61
N VAL A 360 -11.78 11.93 -1.85
CA VAL A 360 -11.55 11.91 -0.40
C VAL A 360 -10.16 12.44 -0.06
N GLY A 361 -9.14 12.18 -0.90
CA GLY A 361 -7.78 12.67 -0.71
C GLY A 361 -7.71 14.19 -0.49
N PRO A 362 -7.96 15.02 -1.52
CA PRO A 362 -7.94 16.47 -1.38
C PRO A 362 -8.96 16.98 -0.34
N LEU A 363 -10.17 16.41 -0.29
CA LEU A 363 -11.18 16.79 0.72
C LEU A 363 -10.64 16.62 2.15
N PHE A 364 -9.98 15.51 2.43
CA PHE A 364 -9.42 15.22 3.74
C PHE A 364 -8.41 16.29 4.15
N TRP A 365 -7.44 16.59 3.29
CA TRP A 365 -6.35 17.51 3.65
C TRP A 365 -6.80 18.97 3.72
N ASP A 366 -7.71 19.40 2.84
CA ASP A 366 -8.14 20.79 2.77
C ASP A 366 -9.22 21.12 3.82
N VAL A 367 -10.07 20.14 4.17
CA VAL A 367 -11.29 20.39 4.98
C VAL A 367 -11.29 19.64 6.32
N PHE A 368 -10.87 18.37 6.36
CA PHE A 368 -11.16 17.47 7.49
C PHE A 368 -9.99 17.16 8.41
N VAL A 369 -8.74 17.34 7.98
CA VAL A 369 -7.56 16.92 8.75
C VAL A 369 -7.53 17.52 10.16
N ASN A 370 -7.95 18.78 10.29
CA ASN A 370 -7.97 19.52 11.57
C ASN A 370 -9.26 19.31 12.38
N GLN A 371 -10.10 18.32 12.01
CA GLN A 371 -11.34 18.00 12.70
C GLN A 371 -11.19 16.72 13.56
N GLY A 372 -10.00 16.52 14.16
CA GLY A 372 -9.68 15.33 14.95
C GLY A 372 -9.17 14.15 14.12
N LEU A 373 -8.76 14.38 12.87
CA LEU A 373 -8.23 13.36 11.96
C LEU A 373 -6.73 13.56 11.64
N GLU A 374 -6.00 14.34 12.44
CA GLU A 374 -4.60 14.69 12.19
C GLU A 374 -3.68 13.45 12.20
N GLY A 375 -4.07 12.43 12.98
CA GLY A 375 -3.38 11.14 13.08
C GLY A 375 -3.77 10.12 12.02
N THR A 376 -4.75 10.42 11.17
CA THR A 376 -5.26 9.54 10.11
C THR A 376 -4.37 9.64 8.88
N ARG A 377 -4.21 8.52 8.17
CA ARG A 377 -3.45 8.43 6.91
C ARG A 377 -4.33 7.87 5.80
N ILE A 378 -4.02 8.18 4.56
CA ILE A 378 -4.80 7.76 3.39
C ILE A 378 -4.02 6.74 2.58
N LEU A 379 -4.67 5.61 2.28
CA LEU A 379 -4.20 4.64 1.32
C LEU A 379 -5.21 4.54 0.17
N LEU A 380 -4.73 4.63 -1.07
CA LEU A 380 -5.55 4.44 -2.27
C LEU A 380 -5.25 3.08 -2.90
N THR A 381 -6.26 2.29 -3.21
CA THR A 381 -6.13 1.13 -4.11
C THR A 381 -6.74 1.46 -5.47
N CYS A 382 -5.98 1.21 -6.55
CA CYS A 382 -6.41 1.36 -7.93
C CYS A 382 -6.54 -0.01 -8.62
N GLN A 383 -7.75 -0.34 -9.06
CA GLN A 383 -8.09 -1.47 -9.92
C GLN A 383 -8.50 -1.03 -11.33
N ASP A 384 -9.01 0.20 -11.47
CA ASP A 384 -9.44 0.77 -12.74
C ASP A 384 -8.83 2.17 -12.90
N PHE A 385 -8.33 2.46 -14.11
CA PHE A 385 -7.68 3.72 -14.49
C PHE A 385 -8.45 4.50 -15.56
N ASP A 386 -9.58 3.97 -16.05
CA ASP A 386 -10.22 4.47 -17.27
C ASP A 386 -11.13 5.70 -17.05
N LYS A 387 -11.20 6.26 -15.84
CA LYS A 387 -12.18 7.29 -15.46
C LYS A 387 -11.67 8.30 -14.42
N GLY A 388 -12.46 9.35 -14.20
CA GLY A 388 -12.22 10.37 -13.17
C GLY A 388 -11.94 11.77 -13.71
N LEU A 389 -12.18 12.03 -15.00
CA LEU A 389 -12.10 13.37 -15.59
C LEU A 389 -13.36 14.18 -15.31
N ALA A 390 -13.19 15.44 -14.93
CA ALA A 390 -14.28 16.39 -14.76
C ALA A 390 -13.85 17.84 -15.03
N PRO A 391 -14.79 18.72 -15.38
CA PRO A 391 -14.53 20.16 -15.38
C PRO A 391 -14.08 20.62 -13.98
N PRO A 392 -13.07 21.51 -13.87
CA PRO A 392 -12.54 21.97 -12.58
C PRO A 392 -13.60 22.55 -11.64
N GLU A 393 -14.60 23.25 -12.20
CA GLU A 393 -15.67 23.91 -11.45
C GLU A 393 -16.50 22.91 -10.62
N LYS A 394 -16.54 21.63 -11.05
CA LYS A 394 -17.25 20.60 -10.30
C LYS A 394 -16.64 20.32 -8.93
N LEU A 395 -15.39 20.72 -8.67
CA LEU A 395 -14.79 20.59 -7.34
C LEU A 395 -15.55 21.41 -6.29
N GLU A 396 -16.13 22.55 -6.67
CA GLU A 396 -16.93 23.40 -5.78
C GLU A 396 -18.16 22.69 -5.23
N LEU A 397 -18.68 21.69 -5.97
CA LEU A 397 -19.84 20.90 -5.54
C LEU A 397 -19.59 20.27 -4.18
N CYS A 398 -18.38 19.78 -3.89
CA CYS A 398 -18.04 19.16 -2.62
C CYS A 398 -17.32 20.12 -1.64
N GLY A 399 -17.18 21.40 -2.01
CA GLY A 399 -16.59 22.45 -1.17
C GLY A 399 -15.07 22.57 -1.29
N LEU A 400 -14.51 22.08 -2.39
CA LEU A 400 -13.11 22.29 -2.75
C LEU A 400 -12.96 23.52 -3.64
N ASP A 401 -11.80 24.19 -3.59
CA ASP A 401 -11.49 25.35 -4.43
C ASP A 401 -10.80 24.91 -5.74
N PRO A 402 -11.43 25.09 -6.92
CA PRO A 402 -10.82 24.76 -8.19
C PRO A 402 -9.53 25.53 -8.47
N ALA A 403 -9.42 26.78 -8.04
CA ALA A 403 -8.25 27.62 -8.34
C ALA A 403 -6.97 27.07 -7.67
N GLU A 404 -7.10 26.55 -6.45
CA GLU A 404 -5.99 25.96 -5.71
C GLU A 404 -5.65 24.53 -6.19
N LEU A 405 -6.64 23.80 -6.71
CA LEU A 405 -6.48 22.38 -7.04
C LEU A 405 -6.27 22.09 -8.53
N HIS A 406 -6.70 22.97 -9.44
CA HIS A 406 -6.55 22.80 -10.89
C HIS A 406 -5.14 23.18 -11.36
N ARG A 407 -4.15 22.48 -10.80
CA ARG A 407 -2.73 22.69 -11.09
C ARG A 407 -2.04 21.38 -11.48
N LEU A 408 -0.96 21.49 -12.24
CA LEU A 408 -0.21 20.34 -12.75
C LEU A 408 0.35 19.46 -11.62
N ASP A 409 0.77 20.05 -10.50
CA ASP A 409 1.25 19.36 -9.30
C ASP A 409 0.12 18.84 -8.39
N ARG A 410 -1.14 19.09 -8.78
CA ARG A 410 -2.37 18.73 -8.06
C ARG A 410 -3.29 17.88 -8.94
N LEU A 411 -4.52 18.34 -9.21
CA LEU A 411 -5.55 17.55 -9.88
C LEU A 411 -5.61 17.78 -11.40
N GLN A 412 -4.90 18.76 -11.98
CA GLN A 412 -4.98 19.01 -13.43
C GLN A 412 -4.59 17.75 -14.22
N ASP A 413 -5.40 17.36 -15.20
CA ASP A 413 -5.09 16.18 -16.01
C ASP A 413 -3.84 16.38 -16.86
N ASN A 414 -3.04 15.32 -17.03
CA ASN A 414 -1.79 15.41 -17.77
C ASN A 414 -1.99 15.46 -19.29
N LYS A 415 -3.11 14.91 -19.81
CA LYS A 415 -3.41 14.88 -21.25
C LYS A 415 -4.31 16.03 -21.67
N ASN A 416 -5.30 16.36 -20.84
CA ASN A 416 -6.30 17.38 -21.11
C ASN A 416 -6.25 18.46 -20.01
N PRO A 417 -5.35 19.45 -20.09
CA PRO A 417 -5.11 20.43 -19.01
C PRO A 417 -6.32 21.26 -18.59
N HIS A 418 -7.38 21.30 -19.40
CA HIS A 418 -8.65 21.97 -19.08
C HIS A 418 -9.51 21.19 -18.07
N PHE A 419 -9.19 19.92 -17.82
CA PHE A 419 -9.93 19.05 -16.90
C PHE A 419 -9.12 18.78 -15.64
N VAL A 420 -9.83 18.40 -14.58
CA VAL A 420 -9.25 17.75 -13.42
C VAL A 420 -9.38 16.24 -13.55
N ASN A 421 -8.38 15.52 -13.04
CA ASN A 421 -8.33 14.08 -12.93
C ASN A 421 -8.34 13.70 -11.44
N ILE A 422 -9.48 13.19 -10.97
CA ILE A 422 -9.67 12.86 -9.56
C ILE A 422 -8.81 11.68 -9.14
N LEU A 423 -8.58 10.71 -10.03
CA LEU A 423 -7.68 9.59 -9.73
C LEU A 423 -6.25 10.08 -9.54
N LYS A 424 -5.80 11.03 -10.37
CA LYS A 424 -4.52 11.74 -10.17
C LYS A 424 -4.50 12.43 -8.81
N GLY A 425 -5.58 13.13 -8.43
CA GLY A 425 -5.74 13.71 -7.10
C GLY A 425 -5.56 12.67 -5.98
N GLY A 426 -6.24 11.53 -6.08
CA GLY A 426 -6.08 10.42 -5.13
C GLY A 426 -4.63 9.95 -5.04
N VAL A 427 -3.94 9.81 -6.18
CA VAL A 427 -2.51 9.47 -6.20
C VAL A 427 -1.69 10.55 -5.50
N VAL A 428 -1.88 11.84 -5.79
CA VAL A 428 -1.11 12.95 -5.20
C VAL A 428 -1.32 13.05 -3.69
N TYR A 429 -2.56 12.94 -3.22
CA TYR A 429 -2.93 13.19 -1.82
C TYR A 429 -2.92 11.95 -0.90
N SER A 430 -2.75 10.74 -1.44
CA SER A 430 -2.59 9.54 -0.60
C SER A 430 -1.17 9.38 -0.08
N ASN A 431 -1.02 8.84 1.13
CA ASN A 431 0.28 8.50 1.73
C ASN A 431 0.92 7.29 1.05
N LYS A 432 0.10 6.29 0.67
CA LYS A 432 0.49 5.18 -0.20
C LYS A 432 -0.57 4.88 -1.24
N VAL A 433 -0.12 4.31 -2.36
CA VAL A 433 -0.99 3.90 -3.47
C VAL A 433 -0.68 2.45 -3.83
N VAL A 434 -1.68 1.60 -3.79
CA VAL A 434 -1.60 0.20 -4.22
C VAL A 434 -2.21 0.10 -5.61
N ILE A 435 -1.45 -0.43 -6.57
CA ILE A 435 -1.91 -0.68 -7.93
C ILE A 435 -2.07 -2.19 -8.12
N MET A 436 -3.26 -2.62 -8.52
CA MET A 436 -3.54 -4.03 -8.79
C MET A 436 -3.00 -4.45 -10.16
N SER A 437 -2.35 -5.63 -10.20
CA SER A 437 -1.54 -6.06 -11.35
C SER A 437 -2.33 -6.34 -12.63
N SER A 438 -3.64 -6.61 -12.53
CA SER A 438 -4.54 -6.79 -13.68
C SER A 438 -4.67 -5.52 -14.54
N SER A 439 -4.31 -4.36 -14.00
CA SER A 439 -4.46 -3.05 -14.63
C SER A 439 -3.17 -2.53 -15.28
N ARG A 440 -2.19 -3.42 -15.52
CA ARG A 440 -0.87 -3.06 -16.09
C ARG A 440 -0.87 -2.77 -17.58
N SER A 441 -1.86 -3.26 -18.33
CA SER A 441 -1.96 -3.14 -19.79
C SER A 441 -1.94 -1.68 -20.25
N SER A 442 -2.55 -0.78 -19.49
CA SER A 442 -2.50 0.66 -19.71
C SER A 442 -2.82 1.43 -18.43
N ILE A 443 -2.03 2.46 -18.13
CA ILE A 443 -2.37 3.52 -17.17
C ILE A 443 -2.36 4.87 -17.91
N PRO A 444 -3.25 5.04 -18.90
CA PRO A 444 -3.03 5.98 -19.98
C PRO A 444 -3.20 7.43 -19.50
N GLY A 445 -2.10 8.16 -19.33
CA GLY A 445 -2.10 9.58 -18.95
C GLY A 445 -1.74 9.86 -17.50
N LEU A 446 -1.52 8.83 -16.68
CA LEU A 446 -1.07 8.96 -15.29
C LEU A 446 0.44 8.70 -15.13
N GLU A 447 1.13 8.29 -16.18
CA GLU A 447 2.55 7.92 -16.17
C GLU A 447 3.45 9.01 -15.56
N PRO A 448 3.29 10.31 -15.92
CA PRO A 448 4.11 11.37 -15.31
C PRO A 448 3.88 11.50 -13.81
N THR A 449 2.62 11.40 -13.37
CA THR A 449 2.26 11.48 -11.94
C THR A 449 2.80 10.28 -11.17
N LEU A 450 2.66 9.07 -11.72
CA LEU A 450 3.18 7.85 -11.11
C LEU A 450 4.72 7.87 -11.02
N ALA A 451 5.40 8.43 -12.02
CA ALA A 451 6.85 8.58 -12.00
C ALA A 451 7.32 9.53 -10.87
N ILE A 452 6.62 10.66 -10.67
CA ILE A 452 6.90 11.62 -9.58
C ILE A 452 6.65 10.96 -8.21
N HIS A 453 5.61 10.14 -8.09
CA HIS A 453 5.18 9.52 -6.84
C HIS A 453 5.63 8.07 -6.67
N LYS A 454 6.66 7.63 -7.39
CA LYS A 454 7.11 6.22 -7.41
C LYS A 454 7.35 5.62 -6.02
N ASP A 455 7.84 6.42 -5.07
CA ASP A 455 8.28 5.95 -3.75
C ASP A 455 7.11 5.50 -2.85
N LYS A 456 5.88 5.95 -3.17
CA LYS A 456 4.67 5.56 -2.45
C LYS A 456 3.83 4.52 -3.18
N LEU A 457 4.26 4.06 -4.36
CA LEU A 457 3.56 3.06 -5.13
C LEU A 457 3.92 1.65 -4.64
N VAL A 458 2.92 0.80 -4.50
CA VAL A 458 3.05 -0.62 -4.20
C VAL A 458 2.27 -1.40 -5.25
N LEU A 459 2.86 -2.44 -5.80
CA LEU A 459 2.18 -3.31 -6.75
C LEU A 459 1.68 -4.55 -6.04
N SER A 460 0.39 -4.85 -6.17
CA SER A 460 -0.22 -6.04 -5.58
C SER A 460 -0.72 -6.97 -6.68
N PRO A 461 -0.52 -8.30 -6.57
CA PRO A 461 -1.14 -9.25 -7.47
C PRO A 461 -2.67 -9.18 -7.37
N PHE A 462 -3.34 -9.38 -8.49
CA PHE A 462 -4.80 -9.53 -8.54
C PHE A 462 -5.15 -10.99 -8.34
N GLY A 463 -5.83 -11.32 -7.24
CA GLY A 463 -6.23 -12.69 -6.93
C GLY A 463 -6.55 -12.85 -5.45
N LEU A 464 -7.81 -13.11 -5.15
CA LEU A 464 -8.27 -13.50 -3.80
C LEU A 464 -8.99 -14.86 -3.84
N GLU A 465 -8.86 -15.58 -4.96
CA GLU A 465 -9.52 -16.88 -5.16
C GLU A 465 -8.75 -18.02 -4.47
N ASN A 466 -7.43 -17.88 -4.31
CA ASN A 466 -6.59 -18.82 -3.57
C ASN A 466 -6.25 -18.26 -2.16
N PRO A 467 -6.39 -19.05 -1.08
CA PRO A 467 -5.98 -18.66 0.26
C PRO A 467 -4.55 -18.08 0.36
N MET A 468 -3.59 -18.62 -0.39
CA MET A 468 -2.21 -18.10 -0.38
C MET A 468 -2.09 -16.70 -0.99
N GLU A 469 -2.85 -16.39 -2.05
CA GLU A 469 -2.85 -15.06 -2.66
C GLU A 469 -3.55 -14.03 -1.76
N LYS A 470 -4.59 -14.48 -1.05
CA LYS A 470 -5.30 -13.69 -0.03
C LYS A 470 -4.38 -13.30 1.13
N ASP A 471 -3.57 -14.22 1.62
CA ASP A 471 -2.60 -13.92 2.69
C ASP A 471 -1.52 -12.95 2.21
N LEU A 472 -0.97 -13.17 1.01
CA LEU A 472 0.05 -12.28 0.43
C LEU A 472 -0.48 -10.86 0.19
N CYS A 473 -1.69 -10.74 -0.36
CA CYS A 473 -2.35 -9.45 -0.56
C CYS A 473 -2.60 -8.75 0.80
N CYS A 474 -3.07 -9.50 1.80
CA CYS A 474 -3.28 -8.98 3.14
C CYS A 474 -1.97 -8.54 3.80
N ASP A 475 -0.89 -9.31 3.71
CA ASP A 475 0.44 -8.95 4.23
C ASP A 475 0.98 -7.67 3.60
N LEU A 476 0.78 -7.50 2.29
CA LEU A 476 1.15 -6.29 1.59
C LEU A 476 0.39 -5.06 2.11
N HIS A 477 -0.91 -5.18 2.36
CA HIS A 477 -1.72 -4.10 2.93
C HIS A 477 -1.32 -3.80 4.37
N VAL A 478 -1.10 -4.83 5.20
CA VAL A 478 -0.60 -4.69 6.57
C VAL A 478 0.73 -3.94 6.59
N SER A 479 1.66 -4.29 5.70
CA SER A 479 2.93 -3.59 5.53
C SER A 479 2.72 -2.14 5.09
N ALA A 480 1.81 -1.90 4.15
CA ALA A 480 1.48 -0.55 3.69
C ALA A 480 0.87 0.32 4.80
N TYR A 481 -0.10 -0.20 5.56
CA TYR A 481 -0.72 0.51 6.69
C TYR A 481 0.28 0.82 7.80
N THR A 482 1.10 -0.16 8.18
CA THR A 482 2.12 0.01 9.21
C THR A 482 3.17 1.05 8.77
N SER A 483 3.56 1.02 7.50
CA SER A 483 4.50 1.97 6.92
C SER A 483 3.96 3.40 6.94
N ILE A 484 2.68 3.62 6.62
CA ILE A 484 2.12 4.99 6.61
C ILE A 484 1.77 5.49 8.00
N LYS A 485 1.43 4.61 8.95
CA LYS A 485 1.12 5.04 10.32
C LYS A 485 2.34 5.58 11.06
N ASN A 486 3.54 5.12 10.70
CA ASN A 486 4.80 5.55 11.28
C ASN A 486 5.36 6.86 10.64
N LEU A 487 4.67 7.43 9.64
CA LEU A 487 4.98 8.74 9.02
C LEU A 487 4.16 9.84 9.68
#